data_AF-A0A834IB92-F1
#
_entry.id   AF-A0A834IB92-F1
#
_cell.length_a   1.000
_cell.length_b   1.000
_cell.length_c   1.000
_cell.angle_alpha   90.00
_cell.angle_beta   90.00
_cell.angle_gamma   90.00
#
_symmetry.space_group_name_H-M   'P 1'
#
loop_
_entity.id
_entity.type
_entity.pdbx_description
1 polymer ?
#
loop_
_entity_poly.entity_id
_entity_poly.type
_entity_poly.pdbx_seq_one_letter_code
_entity_poly.pdbx_strand_id
1 'polypeptide(L)'
;MYNGYEELLHYIQDPKNWRDLEEELSARGVKALTFYDVVLDYILMDAFEDLETPPSSVMAVIQNRWLSSGFKETALTTAVWSVLKAKRRRLKFPVGFMAHFYTISEQLSPLLAWGFLGSDESLRETCVFFKEQVIGFLCDIFNFQKCRFNTVDNLAADVLINLRVRVQNISQRLCAQG
;
A
#
# COMPACT_ATOMS: atom_id res chain seq x y z
N MET A 1 10.89 8.97 -10.34
CA MET A 1 10.50 7.58 -10.04
C MET A 1 11.71 6.69 -9.80
N TYR A 2 12.71 6.66 -10.71
CA TYR A 2 13.92 5.84 -10.54
C TYR A 2 14.73 6.10 -9.26
N ASN A 3 14.85 7.34 -8.79
CA ASN A 3 15.78 7.62 -7.68
C ASN A 3 15.36 7.03 -6.32
N GLY A 4 14.10 7.20 -5.89
CA GLY A 4 13.67 6.75 -4.54
C GLY A 4 13.51 5.24 -4.39
N TYR A 5 13.08 4.55 -5.44
CA TYR A 5 12.97 3.09 -5.43
C TYR A 5 14.35 2.43 -5.43
N GLU A 6 15.27 2.89 -6.28
CA GLU A 6 16.65 2.39 -6.32
C GLU A 6 17.38 2.66 -4.99
N GLU A 7 17.19 3.84 -4.39
CA GLU A 7 17.73 4.15 -3.07
C GLU A 7 17.21 3.19 -1.99
N LEU A 8 15.90 2.88 -1.99
CA LEU A 8 15.33 1.90 -1.07
C LEU A 8 15.93 0.50 -1.30
N LEU A 9 16.06 0.07 -2.56
CA LEU A 9 16.66 -1.22 -2.90
C LEU A 9 18.11 -1.30 -2.43
N HIS A 10 18.91 -0.28 -2.71
CA HIS A 10 20.30 -0.20 -2.27
C HIS A 10 20.39 -0.22 -0.74
N TYR A 11 19.48 0.48 -0.04
CA TYR A 11 19.43 0.47 1.42
C TYR A 11 19.15 -0.93 1.98
N ILE A 12 18.15 -1.65 1.46
CA ILE A 12 17.75 -2.97 1.95
C ILE A 12 18.81 -4.03 1.61
N GLN A 13 19.53 -3.88 0.49
CA GLN A 13 20.55 -4.82 0.06
C GLN A 13 21.85 -4.73 0.87
N ASP A 14 22.13 -3.63 1.56
CA ASP A 14 23.31 -3.51 2.42
C ASP A 14 23.03 -4.13 3.82
N PRO A 15 23.71 -5.24 4.19
CA PRO A 15 23.49 -5.91 5.48
C PRO A 15 23.76 -5.03 6.69
N LYS A 16 24.53 -3.94 6.54
CA LYS A 16 24.80 -2.98 7.63
C LYS A 16 23.52 -2.30 8.11
N ASN A 17 22.53 -2.16 7.23
CA ASN A 17 21.27 -1.48 7.51
C ASN A 17 20.21 -2.41 8.13
N TRP A 18 20.44 -3.74 8.15
CA TRP A 18 19.43 -4.72 8.55
C TRP A 18 19.01 -4.59 10.01
N ARG A 19 19.94 -4.21 10.89
CA ARG A 19 19.63 -3.98 12.30
C ARG A 19 18.65 -2.81 12.47
N ASP A 20 18.91 -1.70 11.79
CA ASP A 20 18.06 -0.51 11.87
C ASP A 20 16.69 -0.78 11.22
N LEU A 21 16.67 -1.50 10.09
CA LEU A 21 15.47 -1.98 9.41
C LEU A 21 14.59 -2.85 10.34
N GLU A 22 15.19 -3.86 10.97
CA GLU A 22 14.50 -4.77 11.89
C GLU A 22 13.94 -4.01 13.09
N GLU A 23 14.72 -3.10 13.65
CA GLU A 23 14.29 -2.27 14.77
C GLU A 23 13.13 -1.34 14.39
N GLU A 24 13.18 -0.69 13.21
CA GLU A 24 12.09 0.17 12.74
C GLU A 24 10.78 -0.58 12.52
N LEU A 25 10.86 -1.77 11.89
CA LEU A 25 9.69 -2.56 11.52
C LEU A 25 9.11 -3.30 12.73
N SER A 26 9.94 -3.84 13.62
CA SER A 26 9.47 -4.49 14.86
C SER A 26 8.79 -3.49 15.79
N ALA A 27 9.29 -2.26 15.90
CA ALA A 27 8.63 -1.18 16.64
C ALA A 27 7.25 -0.79 16.09
N ARG A 28 6.94 -1.20 14.86
CA ARG A 28 5.65 -1.01 14.18
C ARG A 28 4.80 -2.28 14.14
N GLY A 29 5.21 -3.32 14.86
CA GLY A 29 4.45 -4.56 15.01
C GLY A 29 4.75 -5.64 13.98
N VAL A 30 5.63 -5.38 13.00
CA VAL A 30 6.06 -6.38 12.00
C VAL A 30 6.76 -7.53 12.70
N LYS A 31 6.29 -8.75 12.46
CA LYS A 31 6.75 -9.95 13.19
C LYS A 31 8.02 -10.56 12.61
N ALA A 32 8.11 -10.64 11.28
CA ALA A 32 9.32 -11.07 10.60
C ALA A 32 9.58 -10.19 9.37
N LEU A 33 10.85 -10.11 8.96
CA LEU A 33 11.25 -9.39 7.74
C LEU A 33 10.97 -10.23 6.48
N THR A 34 9.73 -10.72 6.35
CA THR A 34 9.27 -11.47 5.19
C THR A 34 8.49 -10.56 4.26
N PHE A 35 8.38 -10.96 2.99
CA PHE A 35 7.52 -10.27 2.03
C PHE A 35 6.07 -10.18 2.51
N TYR A 36 5.55 -11.24 3.15
CA TYR A 36 4.18 -11.30 3.63
C TYR A 36 3.93 -10.29 4.76
N ASP A 37 4.77 -10.29 5.79
CA ASP A 37 4.58 -9.40 6.96
C ASP A 37 4.89 -7.94 6.63
N VAL A 38 5.89 -7.66 5.79
CA VAL A 38 6.29 -6.28 5.48
C VAL A 38 5.42 -5.69 4.37
N VAL A 39 5.29 -6.38 3.24
CA VAL A 39 4.65 -5.81 2.06
C VAL A 39 3.14 -6.00 2.11
N LEU A 40 2.69 -7.22 2.40
CA LEU A 40 1.26 -7.51 2.33
C LEU A 40 0.52 -7.01 3.57
N ASP A 41 1.01 -7.36 4.75
CA ASP A 41 0.37 -6.98 6.00
C ASP A 41 0.66 -5.50 6.32
N TYR A 42 1.90 -5.17 6.69
CA TYR A 42 2.23 -3.83 7.17
C TYR A 42 2.06 -2.70 6.13
N ILE A 43 2.36 -2.93 4.84
CA ILE A 43 2.23 -1.86 3.84
C ILE A 43 0.84 -1.82 3.23
N LEU A 44 0.36 -2.94 2.67
CA LEU A 44 -0.89 -2.94 1.90
C LEU A 44 -2.13 -2.96 2.81
N MET A 45 -2.18 -3.82 3.83
CA MET A 45 -3.35 -3.89 4.71
C MET A 45 -3.52 -2.63 5.56
N ASP A 46 -2.45 -2.14 6.20
CA ASP A 46 -2.52 -0.87 6.95
C ASP A 46 -2.96 0.29 6.05
N ALA A 47 -2.46 0.36 4.81
CA ALA A 47 -2.88 1.41 3.88
C ALA A 47 -4.37 1.32 3.54
N PHE A 48 -4.93 0.12 3.36
CA PHE A 48 -6.35 -0.05 3.11
C PHE A 48 -7.23 0.27 4.32
N GLU A 49 -6.76 0.00 5.54
CA GLU A 49 -7.45 0.35 6.78
C GLU A 49 -7.43 1.88 7.02
N ASP A 50 -6.28 2.53 6.81
CA ASP A 50 -6.14 3.99 6.86
C ASP A 50 -7.11 4.69 5.88
N LEU A 51 -7.37 4.07 4.73
CA LEU A 51 -8.29 4.60 3.71
C LEU A 51 -9.78 4.35 4.02
N GLU A 52 -10.12 3.36 4.86
CA GLU A 52 -11.51 3.15 5.32
C GLU A 52 -11.92 4.15 6.40
N THR A 53 -10.95 4.67 7.14
CA THR A 53 -11.19 5.57 8.28
C THR A 53 -10.51 6.94 8.12
N PRO A 54 -10.74 7.66 7.00
CA PRO A 54 -10.08 8.94 6.74
C PRO A 54 -10.47 9.99 7.80
N PRO A 55 -9.56 10.92 8.16
CA PRO A 55 -9.85 11.98 9.10
C PRO A 55 -11.07 12.82 8.70
N SER A 56 -11.90 13.22 9.66
CA SER A 56 -13.13 13.99 9.42
C SER A 56 -12.88 15.30 8.66
N SER A 57 -11.72 15.94 8.87
CA SER A 57 -11.29 17.13 8.14
C SER A 57 -11.07 16.87 6.65
N VAL A 58 -10.55 15.68 6.29
CA VAL A 58 -10.38 15.26 4.89
C VAL A 58 -11.76 15.02 4.28
N MET A 59 -12.62 14.29 4.99
CA MET A 59 -13.97 13.99 4.52
C MET A 59 -14.81 15.25 4.29
N ALA A 60 -14.71 16.25 5.15
CA ALA A 60 -15.42 17.52 5.00
C ALA A 60 -15.06 18.25 3.69
N VAL A 61 -13.80 18.18 3.25
CA VAL A 61 -13.35 18.79 1.99
C VAL A 61 -13.82 17.96 0.78
N ILE A 62 -13.63 16.64 0.84
CA ILE A 62 -13.97 15.71 -0.24
C ILE A 62 -15.48 15.71 -0.53
N GLN A 63 -16.31 15.72 0.51
CA GLN A 63 -17.77 15.68 0.38
C GLN A 63 -18.40 17.05 0.06
N ASN A 64 -17.61 18.14 0.06
CA ASN A 64 -18.15 19.46 -0.21
C ASN A 64 -18.50 19.61 -1.70
N ARG A 65 -19.80 19.64 -2.02
CA ARG A 65 -20.31 19.77 -3.40
C ARG A 65 -19.97 21.10 -4.08
N TRP A 66 -19.60 22.12 -3.31
CA TRP A 66 -19.30 23.47 -3.83
C TRP A 66 -17.83 23.63 -4.23
N LEU A 67 -16.97 22.68 -3.88
CA LEU A 67 -15.55 22.69 -4.23
C LEU A 67 -15.32 21.92 -5.54
N SER A 68 -14.46 22.46 -6.41
CA SER A 68 -14.05 21.78 -7.64
C SER A 68 -13.23 20.53 -7.34
N SER A 69 -13.26 19.54 -8.24
CA SER A 69 -12.47 18.32 -8.10
C SER A 69 -10.97 18.59 -8.01
N GLY A 70 -10.44 19.51 -8.81
CA GLY A 70 -9.02 19.90 -8.73
C GLY A 70 -8.64 20.54 -7.38
N PHE A 71 -9.55 21.31 -6.77
CA PHE A 71 -9.32 21.83 -5.42
C PHE A 71 -9.29 20.70 -4.38
N LYS A 72 -10.24 19.77 -4.47
CA LYS A 72 -10.31 18.61 -3.57
C LYS A 72 -9.06 17.73 -3.66
N GLU A 73 -8.59 17.47 -4.88
CA GLU A 73 -7.38 16.68 -5.13
C GLU A 73 -6.14 17.37 -4.55
N THR A 74 -6.01 18.69 -4.75
CA THR A 74 -4.92 19.49 -4.19
C THR A 74 -4.93 19.48 -2.67
N ALA A 75 -6.12 19.65 -2.06
CA ALA A 75 -6.28 19.64 -0.62
C ALA A 75 -5.96 18.26 -0.01
N LEU A 76 -6.42 17.18 -0.66
CA LEU A 76 -6.11 15.81 -0.24
C LEU A 76 -4.61 15.53 -0.33
N THR A 77 -3.99 15.88 -1.44
CA THR A 77 -2.54 15.76 -1.64
C THR A 77 -1.76 16.50 -0.56
N THR A 78 -2.17 17.73 -0.25
CA THR A 78 -1.55 18.55 0.80
C THR A 78 -1.71 17.94 2.19
N ALA A 79 -2.86 17.34 2.48
CA ALA A 79 -3.11 16.64 3.75
C ALA A 79 -2.19 15.42 3.88
N VAL A 80 -2.11 14.58 2.84
CA VAL A 80 -1.22 13.40 2.80
C VAL A 80 0.24 13.81 3.00
N TRP A 81 0.70 14.83 2.29
CA TRP A 81 2.07 15.36 2.45
C TRP A 81 2.35 15.87 3.85
N SER A 82 1.39 16.56 4.47
CA SER A 82 1.52 17.06 5.84
C SER A 82 1.70 15.91 6.84
N VAL A 83 0.95 14.82 6.66
CA VAL A 83 1.07 13.60 7.48
C VAL A 83 2.42 12.93 7.26
N LEU A 84 2.84 12.71 6.01
CA LEU A 84 4.14 12.08 5.71
C LEU A 84 5.31 12.90 6.25
N LYS A 85 5.26 14.23 6.10
CA LYS A 85 6.28 15.14 6.66
C LYS A 85 6.32 15.09 8.19
N ALA A 86 5.16 14.99 8.85
CA ALA A 86 5.08 14.84 10.30
C ALA A 86 5.63 13.49 10.76
N LYS A 87 5.28 12.38 10.07
CA LYS A 87 5.83 11.03 10.35
C LYS A 87 7.35 11.02 10.17
N ARG A 88 7.87 11.61 9.08
CA ARG A 88 9.32 11.71 8.79
C ARG A 88 10.11 12.42 9.90
N ARG A 89 9.58 13.52 10.47
CA ARG A 89 10.21 14.26 11.58
C ARG A 89 10.34 13.46 12.88
N ARG A 90 9.56 12.39 13.03
CA ARG A 90 9.52 11.54 14.23
C ARG A 90 10.30 10.24 14.05
N LEU A 91 10.97 10.05 12.90
CA LEU A 91 11.75 8.85 12.65
C LEU A 91 12.94 8.77 13.61
N LYS A 92 13.12 7.60 14.20
CA LYS A 92 14.30 7.29 15.00
C LYS A 92 15.56 7.30 14.14
N PHE A 93 15.47 6.77 12.92
CA PHE A 93 16.55 6.73 11.95
C PHE A 93 16.22 7.66 10.78
N PRO A 94 16.85 8.85 10.70
CA PRO A 94 16.52 9.86 9.68
C PRO A 94 16.78 9.43 8.23
N VAL A 95 17.64 8.42 8.05
CA VAL A 95 17.99 7.79 6.77
C VAL A 95 17.70 6.28 6.79
N GLY A 96 16.73 5.86 7.63
CA GLY A 96 16.32 4.47 7.75
C GLY A 96 15.37 4.01 6.64
N PHE A 97 14.90 2.76 6.74
CA PHE A 97 13.92 2.18 5.83
C PHE A 97 12.70 3.06 5.67
N MET A 98 12.17 3.58 6.78
CA MET A 98 10.97 4.41 6.75
C MET A 98 11.18 5.75 6.04
N ALA A 99 12.40 6.30 6.10
CA ALA A 99 12.73 7.54 5.40
C ALA A 99 12.66 7.32 3.88
N HIS A 100 13.27 6.22 3.41
CA HIS A 100 13.24 5.80 2.01
C HIS A 100 11.83 5.41 1.56
N PHE A 101 11.09 4.67 2.39
CA PHE A 101 9.70 4.31 2.13
C PHE A 101 8.82 5.55 1.97
N TYR A 102 8.91 6.53 2.88
CA TYR A 102 8.14 7.77 2.78
C TYR A 102 8.48 8.59 1.54
N THR A 103 9.70 8.51 1.01
CA THR A 103 10.06 9.17 -0.26
C THR A 103 9.26 8.59 -1.43
N ILE A 104 9.03 7.27 -1.43
CA ILE A 104 8.18 6.61 -2.42
C ILE A 104 6.70 6.95 -2.15
N SER A 105 6.27 6.91 -0.87
CA SER A 105 4.90 7.20 -0.46
C SER A 105 4.46 8.63 -0.82
N GLU A 106 5.37 9.62 -0.79
CA GLU A 106 5.06 11.01 -1.16
C GLU A 106 4.51 11.15 -2.60
N GLN A 107 4.81 10.17 -3.47
CA GLN A 107 4.31 10.12 -4.85
C GLN A 107 3.07 9.23 -4.96
N LEU A 108 3.09 8.05 -4.35
CA LEU A 108 2.04 7.05 -4.53
C LEU A 108 0.81 7.30 -3.64
N SER A 109 1.01 7.70 -2.39
CA SER A 109 -0.08 7.85 -1.42
C SER A 109 -1.12 8.91 -1.81
N PRO A 110 -0.77 10.08 -2.39
CA PRO A 110 -1.77 11.02 -2.88
C PRO A 110 -2.64 10.45 -4.00
N LEU A 111 -2.03 9.73 -4.95
CA LEU A 111 -2.72 9.12 -6.07
C LEU A 111 -3.69 8.03 -5.59
N LEU A 112 -3.25 7.18 -4.67
CA LEU A 112 -4.10 6.17 -4.06
C LEU A 112 -5.22 6.81 -3.23
N ALA A 113 -4.90 7.79 -2.38
CA ALA A 113 -5.92 8.49 -1.59
C ALA A 113 -6.98 9.14 -2.49
N TRP A 114 -6.58 9.79 -3.58
CA TRP A 114 -7.51 10.35 -4.56
C TRP A 114 -8.31 9.26 -5.28
N GLY A 115 -7.67 8.15 -5.63
CA GLY A 115 -8.36 7.01 -6.22
C GLY A 115 -9.46 6.44 -5.32
N PHE A 116 -9.21 6.30 -4.02
CA PHE A 116 -10.20 5.74 -3.09
C PHE A 116 -11.24 6.76 -2.60
N LEU A 117 -10.85 8.01 -2.36
CA LEU A 117 -11.69 9.02 -1.71
C LEU A 117 -12.20 10.10 -2.66
N GLY A 118 -11.60 10.25 -3.83
CA GLY A 118 -11.89 11.32 -4.77
C GLY A 118 -13.31 11.29 -5.32
N SER A 119 -13.64 12.33 -6.09
CA SER A 119 -14.96 12.48 -6.70
C SER A 119 -15.14 11.68 -8.00
N ASP A 120 -14.09 11.06 -8.52
CA ASP A 120 -14.16 10.23 -9.73
C ASP A 120 -14.67 8.83 -9.37
N GLU A 121 -15.91 8.53 -9.79
CA GLU A 121 -16.56 7.28 -9.48
C GLU A 121 -15.93 6.08 -10.20
N SER A 122 -15.51 6.25 -11.46
CA SER A 122 -14.89 5.18 -12.24
C SER A 122 -13.52 4.78 -11.67
N LEU A 123 -12.72 5.79 -11.31
CA LEU A 123 -11.44 5.57 -10.65
C LEU A 123 -11.64 4.89 -9.28
N ARG A 124 -12.62 5.36 -8.51
CA ARG A 124 -12.95 4.78 -7.20
C ARG A 124 -13.39 3.33 -7.28
N GLU A 125 -14.30 3.00 -8.19
CA GLU A 125 -14.69 1.60 -8.44
C GLU A 125 -13.48 0.73 -8.79
N THR A 126 -12.55 1.26 -9.59
CA THR A 126 -11.34 0.54 -9.99
C THR A 126 -10.41 0.30 -8.80
N CYS A 127 -10.22 1.30 -7.93
CA CYS A 127 -9.44 1.17 -6.71
C CYS A 127 -10.07 0.20 -5.71
N VAL A 128 -11.40 0.24 -5.52
CA VAL A 128 -12.14 -0.69 -4.67
C VAL A 128 -12.01 -2.12 -5.20
N PHE A 129 -12.19 -2.32 -6.51
CA PHE A 129 -12.01 -3.64 -7.13
C PHE A 129 -10.58 -4.17 -6.94
N PHE A 130 -9.57 -3.32 -7.12
CA PHE A 130 -8.17 -3.69 -6.85
C PHE A 130 -7.99 -4.15 -5.40
N LYS A 131 -8.50 -3.38 -4.43
CA LYS A 131 -8.47 -3.73 -3.00
C LYS A 131 -9.13 -5.08 -2.74
N GLU A 132 -10.30 -5.34 -3.33
CA GLU A 132 -10.99 -6.64 -3.21
C GLU A 132 -10.17 -7.81 -3.75
N GLN A 133 -9.43 -7.61 -4.86
CA GLN A 133 -8.54 -8.64 -5.40
C GLN A 133 -7.36 -8.91 -4.46
N VAL A 134 -6.79 -7.88 -3.84
CA VAL A 134 -5.69 -8.04 -2.86
C VAL A 134 -6.17 -8.73 -1.59
N ILE A 135 -7.29 -8.29 -1.00
CA ILE A 135 -7.86 -8.93 0.19
C ILE A 135 -8.25 -10.38 -0.12
N GLY A 136 -8.88 -10.62 -1.28
CA GLY A 136 -9.21 -11.96 -1.74
C GLY A 136 -7.99 -12.87 -1.92
N PHE A 137 -6.86 -12.33 -2.41
CA PHE A 137 -5.59 -13.06 -2.46
C PHE A 137 -5.14 -13.50 -1.06
N LEU A 138 -5.14 -12.57 -0.11
CA LEU A 138 -4.71 -12.85 1.26
C LEU A 138 -5.59 -13.90 1.93
N CYS A 139 -6.90 -13.82 1.76
CA CYS A 139 -7.80 -14.87 2.25
C CYS A 139 -7.50 -16.24 1.63
N ASP A 140 -7.15 -16.28 0.34
CA ASP A 140 -6.98 -17.54 -0.39
C ASP A 140 -5.68 -18.27 -0.07
N ILE A 141 -4.59 -17.53 0.14
CA ILE A 141 -3.28 -18.14 0.46
C ILE A 141 -3.24 -18.80 1.84
N PHE A 142 -4.18 -18.45 2.73
CA PHE A 142 -4.37 -19.08 4.05
C PHE A 142 -5.55 -20.05 4.10
N ASN A 143 -6.20 -20.34 2.96
CA ASN A 143 -7.37 -21.21 2.92
C ASN A 143 -6.97 -22.66 2.61
N PHE A 144 -7.25 -23.59 3.54
CA PHE A 144 -6.98 -25.03 3.41
C PHE A 144 -7.69 -25.73 2.24
N GLN A 145 -8.74 -25.13 1.70
CA GLN A 145 -9.44 -25.64 0.51
C GLN A 145 -8.83 -25.13 -0.79
N LYS A 146 -8.00 -24.08 -0.74
CA LYS A 146 -7.37 -23.45 -1.91
C LYS A 146 -5.86 -23.67 -1.98
N CYS A 147 -5.23 -23.95 -0.84
CA CYS A 147 -3.80 -24.17 -0.73
C CYS A 147 -3.49 -25.48 -0.01
N ARG A 148 -2.53 -26.22 -0.55
CA ARG A 148 -2.03 -27.48 0.01
C ARG A 148 -0.81 -27.23 0.89
N PHE A 149 -0.99 -27.32 2.20
CA PHE A 149 0.04 -27.08 3.21
C PHE A 149 0.88 -28.34 3.56
N ASN A 150 1.00 -29.29 2.63
CA ASN A 150 1.71 -30.55 2.88
C ASN A 150 3.21 -30.49 2.50
N THR A 151 3.57 -29.68 1.51
CA THR A 151 4.95 -29.40 1.11
C THR A 151 5.10 -27.94 0.68
N VAL A 152 6.32 -27.42 0.75
CA VAL A 152 6.63 -26.04 0.31
C VAL A 152 6.32 -25.86 -1.17
N ASP A 153 6.66 -26.84 -2.03
CA ASP A 153 6.43 -26.76 -3.47
C ASP A 153 4.93 -26.67 -3.83
N ASN A 154 4.10 -27.45 -3.13
CA ASN A 154 2.65 -27.43 -3.36
C ASN A 154 2.06 -26.08 -2.92
N LEU A 155 2.45 -25.57 -1.75
CA LEU A 155 2.01 -24.27 -1.27
C LEU A 155 2.45 -23.16 -2.23
N ALA A 156 3.70 -23.17 -2.68
CA ALA A 156 4.23 -22.16 -3.61
C ALA A 156 3.46 -22.18 -4.94
N ALA A 157 3.17 -23.36 -5.47
CA ALA A 157 2.37 -23.51 -6.68
C ALA A 157 0.95 -22.95 -6.50
N ASP A 158 0.30 -23.26 -5.38
CA ASP A 158 -1.07 -22.80 -5.09
C ASP A 158 -1.12 -21.29 -4.84
N VAL A 159 -0.17 -20.72 -4.11
CA VAL A 159 -0.03 -19.26 -3.93
C VAL A 159 0.15 -18.57 -5.28
N LEU A 160 0.99 -19.11 -6.16
CA LEU A 160 1.22 -18.54 -7.49
C LEU A 160 -0.04 -18.62 -8.37
N ILE A 161 -0.80 -19.71 -8.30
CA ILE A 161 -2.08 -19.85 -9.00
C ILE A 161 -3.06 -18.79 -8.52
N ASN A 162 -3.22 -18.63 -7.20
CA ASN A 162 -4.09 -17.61 -6.61
C ASN A 162 -3.68 -16.20 -7.05
N LEU A 163 -2.38 -15.88 -7.04
CA LEU A 163 -1.87 -14.59 -7.51
C LEU A 163 -2.20 -14.33 -8.98
N ARG A 164 -1.98 -15.32 -9.86
CA ARG A 164 -2.26 -15.20 -11.29
C ARG A 164 -3.73 -14.92 -11.58
N VAL A 165 -4.64 -15.56 -10.85
CA VAL A 165 -6.08 -15.29 -10.96
C VAL A 165 -6.38 -13.82 -10.64
N ARG A 166 -5.79 -13.27 -9.57
CA ARG A 166 -6.00 -11.85 -9.21
C ARG A 166 -5.43 -10.90 -10.26
N VAL A 167 -4.21 -11.15 -10.73
CA VAL A 167 -3.58 -10.35 -11.79
C VAL A 167 -4.42 -10.37 -13.07
N GLN A 168 -4.97 -11.53 -13.44
CA GLN A 168 -5.85 -11.66 -14.60
C GLN A 168 -7.14 -10.84 -14.42
N ASN A 169 -7.79 -10.93 -13.26
CA ASN A 169 -9.00 -10.18 -12.94
C ASN A 169 -8.75 -8.66 -13.05
N ILE A 170 -7.65 -8.17 -12.46
CA ILE A 170 -7.26 -6.76 -12.52
C ILE A 170 -7.01 -6.34 -13.97
N SER A 171 -6.23 -7.14 -14.72
CA SER A 171 -5.89 -6.83 -16.11
C SER A 171 -7.13 -6.75 -17.00
N GLN A 172 -8.08 -7.68 -16.84
CA GLN A 172 -9.34 -7.67 -17.59
C GLN A 172 -10.18 -6.43 -17.29
N ARG A 173 -10.26 -6.01 -16.02
CA ARG A 173 -10.99 -4.80 -15.63
C ARG A 173 -10.37 -3.54 -16.23
N LEU A 174 -9.04 -3.42 -16.19
CA LEU A 174 -8.32 -2.28 -16.76
C LEU A 174 -8.45 -2.22 -18.30
N CYS A 175 -8.39 -3.36 -18.99
CA CYS A 175 -8.58 -3.41 -20.44
C CYS A 175 -10.01 -3.09 -20.88
N ALA A 176 -11.02 -3.31 -20.03
CA ALA A 176 -12.42 -3.03 -20.35
C ALA A 176 -12.80 -1.55 -20.16
N GLN A 177 -11.93 -0.74 -19.56
CA GLN A 177 -12.15 0.68 -19.27
C GLN A 177 -11.35 1.64 -20.18
N GLY A 178 -10.49 1.11 -21.04
CA GLY A 178 -9.72 1.86 -22.05
C GLY A 178 -10.33 1.76 -23.43
#